data_AF-A0A1Q5TCF6-F1
#
_entry.id   AF-A0A1Q5TCF6-F1
#
_cell.length_a   1.000
_cell.length_b   1.000
_cell.length_c   1.000
_cell.angle_alpha   90.00
_cell.angle_beta   90.00
_cell.angle_gamma   90.00
#
_symmetry.space_group_name_H-M   'P 1'
#
loop_
_entity.id
_entity.type
_entity.pdbx_description
1 polymer ?
#
loop_
_entity_poly.entity_id
_entity_poly.type
_entity_poly.pdbx_seq_one_letter_code
_entity_poly.pdbx_strand_id
1 'polypeptide(L)'
;MYALQRLLYGFPEPAPYKRSKPVEVLCLGLPHTGTESLSVALRTLGLPTYHGWDLVFELDGSKLLHCTELVRRTYNGARDGDVQTTKQDASLQTKQ
;
A
#
# COMPACT_ATOMS: atom_id res chain seq x y z
N MET A 1 -21.15 -9.68 -1.69
CA MET A 1 -20.81 -10.15 -3.05
C MET A 1 -19.28 -10.32 -3.21
N TYR A 2 -18.60 -11.00 -2.28
CA TYR A 2 -17.11 -11.10 -2.28
C TYR A 2 -16.55 -12.47 -1.88
N ALA A 3 -17.37 -13.39 -1.37
CA ALA A 3 -16.91 -14.73 -0.98
C ALA A 3 -16.41 -15.53 -2.18
N LEU A 4 -17.15 -15.49 -3.31
CA LEU A 4 -16.75 -16.17 -4.54
C LEU A 4 -15.49 -15.55 -5.16
N GLN A 5 -15.38 -14.21 -5.14
CA GLN A 5 -14.18 -13.51 -5.62
C GLN A 5 -12.95 -13.84 -4.76
N ARG A 6 -13.08 -13.90 -3.43
CA ARG A 6 -11.99 -14.33 -2.53
C ARG A 6 -11.62 -15.80 -2.71
N LEU A 7 -12.59 -16.65 -3.03
CA LEU A 7 -12.33 -18.07 -3.30
C LEU A 7 -11.55 -18.27 -4.61
N LEU A 8 -11.91 -17.54 -5.67
CA LEU A 8 -11.35 -17.72 -7.02
C LEU A 8 -10.09 -16.87 -7.28
N TYR A 9 -10.01 -15.69 -6.65
CA TYR A 9 -8.95 -14.69 -6.87
C TYR A 9 -8.32 -14.21 -5.56
N GLY A 10 -8.34 -15.06 -4.53
CA GLY A 10 -7.70 -14.79 -3.25
C GLY A 10 -6.17 -14.84 -3.37
N PHE A 11 -5.51 -13.90 -2.71
CA PHE A 11 -4.06 -13.92 -2.49
C PHE A 11 -3.78 -14.42 -1.07
N PRO A 12 -2.57 -14.96 -0.81
CA PRO A 12 -2.15 -15.27 0.56
C PRO A 12 -2.25 -14.03 1.45
N GLU A 13 -2.53 -14.23 2.73
CA GLU A 13 -2.58 -13.12 3.67
C GLU A 13 -1.21 -12.46 3.76
N PRO A 14 -1.12 -11.12 3.58
CA PRO A 14 0.16 -10.44 3.61
C PRO A 14 0.80 -10.63 4.99
N ALA A 15 2.12 -10.86 5.00
CA ALA A 15 2.86 -10.98 6.25
C ALA A 15 2.64 -9.73 7.11
N PRO A 16 2.33 -9.87 8.41
CA PRO A 16 2.16 -8.74 9.29
C PRO A 16 3.49 -8.01 9.44
N TYR A 17 3.62 -6.87 8.77
CA TYR A 17 4.78 -6.01 8.97
C TYR A 17 4.48 -5.00 10.07
N LYS A 18 5.52 -4.45 10.68
CA LYS A 18 5.38 -3.33 11.61
C LYS A 18 6.42 -2.31 11.22
N ARG A 19 5.95 -1.14 10.80
CA ARG A 19 6.81 -0.02 10.45
C ARG A 19 7.72 0.31 11.64
N SER A 20 9.02 0.14 11.44
CA SER A 20 10.05 0.34 12.46
C SER A 20 10.48 1.80 12.58
N LYS A 21 10.47 2.54 11.46
CA LYS A 21 10.82 3.96 11.38
C LYS A 21 9.65 4.79 10.89
N PRO A 22 9.47 6.04 11.35
CA PRO A 22 8.44 6.89 10.80
C PRO A 22 8.65 7.18 9.30
N VAL A 23 7.59 7.45 8.54
CA VAL A 23 7.65 7.92 7.15
C VAL A 23 8.08 9.37 7.22
N GLU A 24 9.19 9.66 6.56
CA GLU A 24 9.84 10.97 6.61
C GLU A 24 9.32 11.90 5.51
N VAL A 25 9.02 11.34 4.33
CA VAL A 25 8.59 12.09 3.15
C VAL A 25 7.36 11.45 2.53
N LEU A 26 6.35 12.27 2.24
CA LEU A 26 5.14 11.86 1.54
C LEU A 26 5.05 12.60 0.20
N CYS A 27 5.15 11.86 -0.90
CA CYS A 27 5.04 12.41 -2.26
C CYS A 27 3.60 12.24 -2.77
N LEU A 28 2.87 13.34 -2.90
CA LEU A 28 1.45 13.36 -3.31
C LEU A 28 1.24 13.57 -4.82
N GLY A 29 2.30 13.41 -5.62
CA GLY A 29 2.23 13.54 -7.08
C GLY A 29 1.36 12.45 -7.70
N LEU A 30 0.62 12.81 -8.75
CA LEU A 30 -0.19 11.87 -9.54
C LEU A 30 0.70 10.91 -10.34
N PRO A 31 0.19 9.72 -10.71
CA PRO A 31 0.91 8.85 -11.64
C PRO A 31 1.25 9.62 -12.93
N HIS A 32 2.40 9.31 -13.52
CA HIS A 32 2.98 9.99 -14.70
C HIS A 32 3.47 11.43 -14.50
N THR A 33 3.65 11.90 -13.25
CA THR A 33 4.28 13.20 -12.96
C THR A 33 5.79 13.10 -12.62
N GLY A 34 6.45 12.03 -13.07
CA GLY A 34 7.86 11.76 -12.73
C GLY A 34 8.06 11.10 -11.36
N THR A 35 7.01 10.46 -10.81
CA THR A 35 7.04 9.76 -9.52
C THR A 35 8.08 8.64 -9.46
N GLU A 36 8.34 7.97 -10.59
CA GLU A 36 9.36 6.93 -10.71
C GLU A 36 10.77 7.51 -10.55
N SER A 37 11.11 8.54 -11.33
CA SER A 37 12.40 9.22 -11.23
C SER A 37 12.66 9.78 -9.82
N LEU A 38 11.62 10.39 -9.21
CA LEU A 38 11.69 10.85 -7.82
C LEU A 38 11.92 9.69 -6.84
N SER A 39 11.26 8.55 -7.04
CA SER A 39 11.45 7.38 -6.19
C SER A 39 12.89 6.85 -6.23
N VAL A 40 13.52 6.84 -7.41
CA VAL A 40 14.92 6.45 -7.59
C VAL A 40 15.85 7.44 -6.89
N ALA A 41 15.64 8.75 -7.07
CA ALA A 41 16.44 9.78 -6.44
C ALA A 41 16.42 9.68 -4.90
N LEU A 42 15.24 9.44 -4.31
CA LEU A 42 15.10 9.25 -2.86
C LEU A 42 15.83 8.00 -2.35
N ARG A 43 15.84 6.90 -3.13
CA ARG A 43 16.64 5.70 -2.79
C ARG A 43 18.13 6.01 -2.78
N THR A 44 18.62 6.77 -3.77
CA THR A 44 20.02 7.22 -3.83
C THR A 44 20.39 8.04 -2.60
N LEU A 45 19.45 8.82 -2.05
CA LEU A 45 19.64 9.57 -0.81
C LEU A 45 19.53 8.72 0.47
N GLY A 46 19.31 7.41 0.35
CA GLY A 46 19.19 6.48 1.48
C GLY A 46 17.82 6.48 2.15
N LEU A 47 16.81 7.11 1.54
CA LEU A 47 15.45 7.10 2.06
C LEU A 47 14.69 5.87 1.55
N PRO A 48 14.12 5.06 2.46
CA PRO A 48 13.31 3.91 2.06
C PRO A 48 12.03 4.42 1.40
N THR A 49 11.84 4.07 0.13
CA THR A 49 10.69 4.52 -0.68
C THR A 49 9.82 3.39 -1.16
N TYR A 50 8.53 3.69 -1.20
CA TYR A 50 7.49 2.88 -1.82
C TYR A 50 6.96 3.60 -3.06
N HIS A 51 6.85 2.87 -4.17
CA HIS A 51 6.30 3.34 -5.43
C HIS A 51 5.29 2.32 -5.97
N GLY A 52 4.37 2.75 -6.85
CA GLY A 52 3.35 1.85 -7.43
C GLY A 52 3.92 0.63 -8.16
N TRP A 53 5.13 0.72 -8.69
CA TRP A 53 5.84 -0.44 -9.27
C TRP A 53 6.12 -1.54 -8.26
N ASP A 54 6.38 -1.19 -6.99
CA ASP A 54 6.63 -2.16 -5.92
C ASP A 54 5.35 -2.97 -5.58
N LEU A 55 4.16 -2.43 -5.91
CA LEU A 55 2.88 -3.13 -5.80
C LEU A 55 2.64 -4.07 -6.98
N VAL A 56 2.99 -3.63 -8.19
CA VAL A 56 2.77 -4.38 -9.44
C VAL A 56 3.71 -5.57 -9.55
N PHE A 57 4.96 -5.42 -9.11
CA PHE A 57 5.98 -6.46 -9.19
C PHE A 57 6.09 -7.32 -7.92
N GLU A 58 5.13 -7.22 -7.01
CA GLU A 58 5.07 -8.13 -5.88
C GLU A 58 4.72 -9.57 -6.32
N LEU A 59 5.53 -10.53 -5.88
CA LEU A 59 5.45 -11.93 -6.31
C LEU A 59 4.14 -12.62 -5.90
N ASP A 60 3.60 -12.26 -4.75
CA ASP A 60 2.49 -12.92 -4.09
C ASP A 60 1.18 -12.12 -4.15
N GLY A 61 1.19 -10.90 -4.71
CA GLY A 61 0.00 -10.04 -4.91
C GLY A 61 -0.77 -9.68 -3.64
N SER A 62 -0.25 -10.02 -2.46
CA SER A 62 -0.91 -9.89 -1.18
C SER A 62 -1.12 -8.42 -0.78
N LYS A 63 -0.19 -7.52 -1.11
CA LYS A 63 -0.38 -6.08 -0.88
C LYS A 63 -1.43 -5.50 -1.80
N LEU A 64 -1.58 -5.99 -3.03
CA LEU A 64 -2.61 -5.51 -3.94
C LEU A 64 -4.00 -5.78 -3.36
N LEU A 65 -4.23 -7.01 -2.86
CA LEU A 65 -5.48 -7.33 -2.16
C LEU A 65 -5.68 -6.46 -0.93
N HIS A 66 -4.63 -6.23 -0.13
CA HIS A 66 -4.71 -5.36 1.04
C HIS A 66 -5.05 -3.92 0.68
N CYS A 67 -4.38 -3.32 -0.32
CA CYS A 67 -4.69 -1.98 -0.81
C CYS A 67 -6.14 -1.87 -1.29
N THR A 68 -6.67 -2.89 -1.98
CA THR A 68 -8.08 -2.88 -2.39
C THR A 68 -9.04 -2.90 -1.20
N GLU A 69 -8.70 -3.62 -0.13
CA GLU A 69 -9.50 -3.66 1.09
C GLU A 69 -9.47 -2.32 1.82
N LEU A 70 -8.31 -1.66 1.91
CA LEU A 70 -8.17 -0.32 2.48
C LEU A 70 -9.01 0.69 1.71
N VAL A 71 -8.90 0.71 0.38
CA VAL A 71 -9.71 1.58 -0.48
C VAL A 71 -11.20 1.33 -0.25
N ARG A 72 -11.64 0.05 -0.21
CA ARG A 72 -13.04 -0.28 0.07
C ARG A 72 -13.52 0.28 1.40
N ARG A 73 -12.71 0.17 2.46
CA ARG A 73 -13.08 0.73 3.78
C ARG A 73 -13.18 2.25 3.76
N THR A 74 -12.26 2.93 3.07
CA THR A 74 -12.27 4.39 2.94
C THR A 74 -13.50 4.89 2.17
N TYR A 75 -13.91 4.21 1.10
CA TYR A 75 -15.01 4.68 0.25
C TYR A 75 -16.39 4.10 0.61
N ASN A 76 -16.46 2.92 1.23
CA ASN A 76 -17.72 2.27 1.62
C ASN A 76 -18.01 2.35 3.13
N GLY A 77 -17.16 3.00 3.92
CA GLY A 77 -17.37 3.25 5.35
C GLY A 77 -18.47 4.28 5.64
N ALA A 78 -18.70 4.56 6.92
CA ALA A 78 -19.58 5.66 7.33
C ALA A 78 -19.03 7.00 6.81
N ARG A 79 -19.91 7.92 6.42
CA ARG A 79 -19.53 9.25 5.88
C ARG A 79 -19.25 10.25 7.01
N ASP A 80 -18.73 9.78 8.13
CA ASP A 80 -18.34 10.58 9.28
C ASP A 80 -16.92 11.16 9.14
N GLY A 81 -16.19 10.76 8.11
CA GLY A 81 -14.79 11.16 7.89
C GLY A 81 -13.82 10.45 8.82
N ASP A 82 -14.29 9.48 9.61
CA ASP A 82 -13.49 8.73 10.57
C ASP A 82 -13.28 7.30 10.05
N VAL A 83 -12.21 7.11 9.27
CA VAL A 83 -11.76 5.78 8.89
C VAL A 83 -10.87 5.26 10.00
N GLN A 84 -11.45 4.46 10.90
CA GLN A 84 -10.75 3.76 11.98
C GLN A 84 -9.71 2.79 11.41
N THR A 85 -8.53 3.33 11.11
CA THR A 85 -7.42 2.62 10.49
C THR A 85 -6.58 1.98 11.58
N THR A 86 -6.40 0.66 11.52
CA THR A 86 -5.66 -0.05 12.56
C THR A 86 -4.16 -0.03 12.27
N LYS A 87 -3.31 -0.22 13.29
CA LYS A 87 -1.83 -0.24 13.13
C LYS A 87 -1.35 -1.31 12.13
N GLN A 88 -2.17 -2.31 11.86
CA GLN A 88 -1.90 -3.39 10.92
C GLN A 88 -2.06 -2.94 9.45
N ASP A 89 -2.88 -1.92 9.20
CA ASP A 89 -3.13 -1.35 7.86
C ASP A 89 -1.95 -0.48 7.38
N ALA A 90 -1.21 0.14 8.30
CA ALA A 90 -0.06 1.00 8.01
C ALA A 90 1.24 0.21 7.72
N SER A 91 1.16 -1.11 7.60
CA SER A 91 2.32 -1.99 7.62
C SER A 91 2.94 -2.32 6.25
N LEU A 92 2.33 -2.05 5.11
CA LEU A 92 2.84 -2.66 3.86
C LEU A 92 3.74 -1.77 3.00
N GLN A 93 4.08 -0.57 3.47
CA GLN A 93 5.03 0.31 2.79
C GLN A 93 6.46 -0.05 3.22
N THR A 94 7.28 -0.44 2.23
CA THR A 94 8.74 -0.74 2.27
C THR A 94 9.13 -2.22 2.48
N LYS A 95 9.28 -2.93 1.36
CA LYS A 95 10.42 -3.84 1.13
C LYS A 95 11.31 -3.17 0.09
N GLN A 96 12.47 -2.68 0.53
CA GLN A 96 13.70 -2.72 -0.25
C GLN A 96 14.64 -3.66 0.49
#